data_AF-A0A814QV75-F1
#
_entry.id   AF-A0A814QV75-F1
#
_cell.length_a   1.000
_cell.length_b   1.000
_cell.length_c   1.000
_cell.angle_alpha   90.00
_cell.angle_beta   90.00
_cell.angle_gamma   90.00
#
_symmetry.space_group_name_H-M   'P 1'
#
loop_
_entity.id
_entity.type
_entity.pdbx_description
1 polymer ?
#
loop_
_entity_poly.entity_id
_entity_poly.type
_entity_poly.pdbx_seq_one_letter_code
_entity_poly.pdbx_strand_id
1 'polypeptide(L)'
;MNCHFNIIRFGSGYAALFNDISVIYNEENARKAETLIKTMQANLGGTELLEPLKWLEKNSPTQGRSRQIFLLTDGEISNVTDVLDLCRSMASSSRIFSFGLGHSPSRSLVKGLARATNGRFVFIPPNTTVDVHVGEQLRKALQQCITNVKVTWNLGTTGIETAPTQLPPVYAQDRLIVYGLFDNQSNAFDHNSSVELKVDQQQLSVAKINRIPSISEDGMIARLAAKALILELQHAKRKTIGSQQSRFQTLVDEPNNATILDVKENEKKRIIELSLKHKILSPHTAFIGIEKRTDGYNTDMVLREVPIQISADDQILTSSPQMRINTARYFPSSNISYTRSIDVGYRGGRGGSFICNRKMNDLSSSPLGLSFMMQQQPQQMSVMFQQSPAGE
;
A
#
# COMPACT_ATOMS: atom_id res chain seq x y z
N MET A 1 15.42 -10.00 25.07
CA MET A 1 14.77 -9.55 23.81
C MET A 1 15.86 -9.31 22.79
N ASN A 2 15.87 -10.03 21.65
CA ASN A 2 16.83 -9.81 20.57
C ASN A 2 16.30 -8.76 19.57
N CYS A 3 16.00 -7.56 20.09
CA CYS A 3 15.47 -6.45 19.31
C CYS A 3 16.64 -5.52 18.92
N HIS A 4 16.61 -5.05 17.68
CA HIS A 4 17.59 -4.08 17.19
C HIS A 4 16.90 -2.75 16.96
N PHE A 5 17.60 -1.64 17.20
CA PHE A 5 17.03 -0.32 16.98
C PHE A 5 18.05 0.69 16.46
N ASN A 6 17.55 1.72 15.79
CA ASN A 6 18.32 2.91 15.44
C ASN A 6 17.40 4.14 15.41
N ILE A 7 17.97 5.32 15.65
CA ILE A 7 17.29 6.61 15.55
C ILE A 7 17.97 7.41 14.44
N ILE A 8 17.19 7.84 13.46
CA ILE A 8 17.65 8.58 12.29
C ILE A 8 16.99 9.96 12.35
N ARG A 9 17.79 11.00 12.37
CA ARG A 9 17.33 12.38 12.21
C ARG A 9 17.52 12.78 10.76
N PHE A 10 16.56 13.48 10.17
CA PHE A 10 16.67 13.98 8.80
C PHE A 10 16.20 15.43 8.68
N GLY A 11 16.80 16.15 7.74
CA GLY A 11 16.47 17.51 7.33
C GLY A 11 16.94 17.66 5.89
N SER A 12 17.77 18.65 5.55
CA SER A 12 18.52 18.70 4.28
C SER A 12 19.55 17.57 4.12
N GLY A 13 19.96 16.95 5.22
CA GLY A 13 20.77 15.72 5.26
C GLY A 13 20.22 14.76 6.32
N TYR A 14 20.94 13.68 6.65
CA TYR A 14 20.52 12.78 7.71
C TYR A 14 21.67 12.33 8.61
N ALA A 15 21.34 11.97 9.85
CA ALA A 15 22.29 11.46 10.85
C ALA A 15 21.64 10.33 11.65
N ALA A 16 22.29 9.16 11.67
CA ALA A 16 21.88 8.03 12.50
C ALA A 16 22.58 8.07 13.86
N LEU A 17 21.91 7.56 14.91
CA LEU A 17 22.50 7.38 16.24
C LEU A 17 23.65 6.37 16.20
N PHE A 18 23.46 5.29 15.44
CA PHE A 18 24.47 4.26 15.21
C PHE A 18 24.81 4.18 13.73
N ASN A 19 26.11 4.07 13.41
CA ASN A 19 26.56 3.81 12.04
C ASN A 19 26.09 2.44 11.54
N ASP A 20 26.07 1.44 12.44
CA ASP A 20 25.46 0.15 12.17
C ASP A 20 23.94 0.24 12.29
N ILE A 21 23.22 -0.23 11.27
CA ILE A 21 21.76 -0.17 11.26
C ILE A 21 21.10 -1.11 12.28
N SER A 22 21.81 -2.18 12.66
CA SER A 22 21.31 -3.29 13.46
C SER A 22 22.08 -3.36 14.77
N VAL A 23 21.89 -2.35 15.63
CA VAL A 23 22.45 -2.35 16.99
C VAL A 23 21.45 -2.98 17.96
N ILE A 24 21.92 -3.93 18.78
CA ILE A 24 21.11 -4.63 19.78
C ILE A 24 20.65 -3.66 20.86
N TYR A 25 19.39 -3.78 21.25
CA TYR A 25 18.85 -3.13 22.43
C TYR A 25 19.52 -3.66 23.71
N ASN A 26 20.21 -2.77 24.42
CA ASN A 26 20.73 -2.97 25.77
C ASN A 26 20.68 -1.63 26.52
N GLU A 27 20.92 -1.65 27.84
CA GLU A 27 20.85 -0.43 28.66
C GLU A 27 21.82 0.66 28.20
N GLU A 28 23.03 0.29 27.77
CA GLU A 28 24.04 1.25 27.33
C GLU A 28 23.57 2.01 26.07
N ASN A 29 23.09 1.28 25.07
CA ASN A 29 22.58 1.84 23.82
C ASN A 29 21.28 2.61 24.04
N ALA A 30 20.43 2.17 24.97
CA ALA A 30 19.24 2.92 25.39
C ALA A 30 19.61 4.28 26.01
N ARG A 31 20.62 4.34 26.89
CA ARG A 31 21.12 5.61 27.44
C ARG A 31 21.68 6.56 26.37
N LYS A 32 22.37 6.02 25.35
CA LYS A 32 22.83 6.81 24.19
C LYS A 32 21.65 7.43 23.44
N ALA A 33 20.59 6.66 23.23
CA ALA A 33 19.36 7.12 22.59
C ALA A 33 18.64 8.20 23.41
N GLU A 34 18.50 8.01 24.73
CA GLU A 34 17.92 9.01 25.62
C GLU A 34 18.72 10.32 25.62
N THR A 35 20.04 10.23 25.61
CA THR A 35 20.94 11.40 25.54
C THR A 35 20.73 12.15 24.23
N LEU A 36 20.67 11.44 23.10
CA LEU A 36 20.35 12.04 21.81
C LEU A 36 18.98 12.74 21.82
N ILE A 37 17.94 12.10 22.36
CA ILE A 37 16.59 12.68 22.41
C ILE A 37 16.56 13.95 23.27
N LYS A 38 17.22 13.94 24.44
CA LYS A 38 17.29 15.11 25.34
C LYS A 38 18.07 16.29 24.75
N THR A 39 19.03 16.02 23.87
CA THR A 39 19.90 17.04 23.26
C THR A 39 19.50 17.38 21.82
N MET A 40 18.43 16.79 21.33
CA MET A 40 17.97 16.94 19.94
C MET A 40 17.54 18.38 19.69
N GLN A 41 18.07 18.98 18.62
CA GLN A 41 17.70 20.31 18.16
C GLN A 41 17.39 20.28 16.67
N ALA A 42 16.40 21.05 16.26
CA ALA A 42 15.95 21.18 14.89
C ALA A 42 16.95 21.97 14.01
N ASN A 43 18.11 21.38 13.75
CA ASN A 43 19.24 22.05 13.11
C ASN A 43 19.72 21.41 11.80
N LEU A 44 18.95 20.47 11.22
CA LEU A 44 19.30 19.83 9.94
C LEU A 44 18.70 20.54 8.72
N GLY A 45 17.97 21.64 8.90
CA GLY A 45 17.44 22.45 7.79
C GLY A 45 16.14 21.90 7.21
N GLY A 46 16.10 21.72 5.89
CA GLY A 46 14.91 21.39 5.10
C GLY A 46 14.35 19.98 5.34
N THR A 47 13.84 19.34 4.30
CA THR A 47 13.15 18.03 4.42
C THR A 47 13.48 17.11 3.25
N GLU A 48 14.53 16.30 3.40
CA GLU A 48 14.98 15.32 2.41
C GLU A 48 14.89 13.90 2.96
N LEU A 49 13.89 13.16 2.48
CA LEU A 49 13.57 11.82 2.97
C LEU A 49 14.18 10.70 2.11
N LEU A 50 14.56 11.00 0.87
CA LEU A 50 14.99 9.98 -0.08
C LEU A 50 16.31 9.29 0.35
N GLU A 51 17.32 10.05 0.74
CA GLU A 51 18.64 9.52 1.13
C GLU A 51 18.60 8.62 2.37
N PRO A 52 17.96 8.99 3.50
CA PRO A 52 17.88 8.07 4.64
C PRO A 52 17.07 6.81 4.31
N LEU A 53 16.04 6.89 3.45
CA LEU A 53 15.32 5.69 2.99
C LEU A 53 16.19 4.80 2.08
N LYS A 54 17.02 5.36 1.19
CA LYS A 54 17.98 4.57 0.39
C LYS A 54 18.97 3.84 1.28
N TRP A 55 19.43 4.50 2.33
CA TRP A 55 20.30 3.88 3.33
C TRP A 55 19.60 2.70 4.04
N LEU A 56 18.32 2.84 4.38
CA LEU A 56 17.53 1.73 4.92
C LEU A 56 17.33 0.59 3.91
N GLU A 57 17.02 0.89 2.64
CA GLU A 57 16.85 -0.10 1.56
C GLU A 57 18.13 -0.93 1.36
N LYS A 58 19.27 -0.24 1.20
CA LYS A 58 20.59 -0.88 1.02
C LYS A 58 20.95 -1.82 2.16
N ASN A 59 20.53 -1.46 3.37
CA ASN A 59 20.75 -2.26 4.57
C ASN A 59 19.46 -2.99 4.95
N SER A 60 18.94 -3.86 4.07
CA SER A 60 17.70 -4.61 4.35
C SER A 60 17.82 -5.48 5.62
N PRO A 61 16.70 -5.72 6.35
CA PRO A 61 16.72 -6.55 7.54
C PRO A 61 17.16 -7.98 7.20
N THR A 62 17.85 -8.64 8.13
CA THR A 62 18.25 -10.06 8.00
C THR A 62 17.03 -10.95 7.78
N GLN A 63 17.21 -12.08 7.09
CA GLN A 63 16.14 -13.06 6.85
C GLN A 63 15.38 -13.43 8.13
N GLY A 64 14.05 -13.55 8.04
CA GLY A 64 13.17 -13.82 9.17
C GLY A 64 12.93 -12.62 10.09
N ARG A 65 13.26 -11.40 9.65
CA ARG A 65 12.92 -10.16 10.36
C ARG A 65 12.19 -9.20 9.43
N SER A 66 11.21 -8.50 9.98
CA SER A 66 10.63 -7.32 9.33
C SER A 66 11.08 -6.06 10.06
N ARG A 67 11.39 -5.01 9.31
CA ARG A 67 11.75 -3.71 9.88
C ARG A 67 10.51 -2.86 10.09
N GLN A 68 10.32 -2.36 11.31
CA GLN A 68 9.27 -1.40 11.63
C GLN A 68 9.89 0.00 11.67
N ILE A 69 9.48 0.88 10.76
CA ILE A 69 9.96 2.25 10.63
C ILE A 69 8.90 3.18 11.18
N PHE A 70 9.18 3.93 12.24
CA PHE A 70 8.31 4.99 12.75
C PHE A 70 8.81 6.32 12.19
N LEU A 71 8.04 6.97 11.32
CA LEU A 71 8.45 8.17 10.62
C LEU A 71 7.59 9.36 11.05
N LEU A 72 8.22 10.37 11.64
CA LEU A 72 7.56 11.58 12.10
C LEU A 72 7.93 12.75 11.21
N THR A 73 6.91 13.45 10.69
CA THR A 73 7.06 14.57 9.76
C THR A 73 5.94 15.59 9.96
N ASP A 74 6.29 16.86 9.94
CA ASP A 74 5.37 18.02 9.93
C ASP A 74 5.38 18.74 8.58
N GLY A 75 6.28 18.35 7.67
CA GLY A 75 6.58 19.07 6.44
C GLY A 75 6.12 18.37 5.16
N GLU A 76 6.61 18.92 4.05
CA GLU A 76 6.33 18.45 2.70
C GLU A 76 7.65 18.17 1.97
N ILE A 77 7.61 17.29 0.97
CA ILE A 77 8.72 17.05 0.06
C ILE A 77 8.28 17.25 -1.39
N SER A 78 9.19 17.66 -2.26
CA SER A 78 8.91 17.85 -3.69
C SER A 78 8.92 16.53 -4.48
N ASN A 79 9.72 15.56 -4.04
CA ASN A 79 9.97 14.27 -4.68
C ASN A 79 9.12 13.11 -4.11
N VAL A 80 7.84 13.37 -3.80
CA VAL A 80 6.92 12.38 -3.21
C VAL A 80 6.88 11.08 -4.01
N THR A 81 6.80 11.16 -5.34
CA THR A 81 6.71 9.98 -6.20
C THR A 81 7.93 9.06 -6.05
N ASP A 82 9.14 9.62 -6.09
CA ASP A 82 10.39 8.85 -6.00
C ASP A 82 10.52 8.19 -4.62
N VAL A 83 10.15 8.91 -3.56
CA VAL A 83 10.12 8.39 -2.20
C VAL A 83 9.13 7.23 -2.07
N LEU A 84 7.92 7.37 -2.59
CA LEU A 84 6.91 6.31 -2.50
C LEU A 84 7.30 5.08 -3.32
N ASP A 85 7.97 5.24 -4.46
CA ASP A 85 8.44 4.11 -5.27
C ASP A 85 9.56 3.34 -4.55
N LEU A 86 10.49 4.05 -3.89
CA LEU A 86 11.48 3.45 -3.01
C LEU A 86 10.85 2.73 -1.81
N CYS A 87 9.80 3.31 -1.21
CA CYS A 87 9.07 2.62 -0.15
C CYS A 87 8.43 1.31 -0.63
N ARG A 88 7.88 1.28 -1.85
CA ARG A 88 7.29 0.05 -2.42
C ARG A 88 8.33 -1.05 -2.65
N SER A 89 9.57 -0.72 -3.04
CA SER A 89 10.63 -1.74 -3.18
C SER A 89 11.02 -2.37 -1.83
N MET A 90 10.82 -1.64 -0.73
CA MET A 90 11.07 -2.11 0.63
C MET A 90 9.88 -2.84 1.27
N ALA A 91 8.69 -2.84 0.66
CA ALA A 91 7.44 -3.30 1.28
C ALA A 91 7.43 -4.80 1.67
N SER A 92 8.28 -5.61 1.04
CA SER A 92 8.46 -7.03 1.35
C SER A 92 9.26 -7.27 2.64
N SER A 93 10.00 -6.28 3.12
CA SER A 93 10.89 -6.40 4.29
C SER A 93 10.62 -5.36 5.38
N SER A 94 10.01 -4.22 5.04
CA SER A 94 9.83 -3.08 5.93
C SER A 94 8.41 -2.53 5.92
N ARG A 95 7.94 -2.02 7.06
CA ARG A 95 6.68 -1.28 7.22
C ARG A 95 6.94 0.10 7.76
N ILE A 96 6.27 1.11 7.21
CA ILE A 96 6.35 2.49 7.68
C ILE A 96 5.07 2.88 8.42
N PHE A 97 5.24 3.23 9.68
CA PHE A 97 4.25 3.88 10.54
C PHE A 97 4.49 5.38 10.52
N SER A 98 3.72 6.10 9.72
CA SER A 98 3.91 7.53 9.50
C SER A 98 3.05 8.38 10.44
N PHE A 99 3.63 9.45 10.96
CA PHE A 99 3.00 10.42 11.85
C PHE A 99 3.09 11.79 11.18
N GLY A 100 1.95 12.33 10.77
CA GLY A 100 1.84 13.71 10.34
C GLY A 100 1.59 14.59 11.57
N LEU A 101 2.55 15.45 11.91
CA LEU A 101 2.48 16.29 13.10
C LEU A 101 2.00 17.71 12.75
N GLY A 102 1.27 18.35 13.66
CA GLY A 102 0.93 19.76 13.58
C GLY A 102 -0.29 20.07 12.72
N HIS A 103 -0.39 21.32 12.26
CA HIS A 103 -1.59 21.85 11.61
C HIS A 103 -1.80 21.34 10.19
N SER A 104 -0.72 21.24 9.41
CA SER A 104 -0.80 20.99 7.96
C SER A 104 0.30 20.06 7.42
N PRO A 105 0.54 18.88 8.01
CA PRO A 105 1.48 17.92 7.44
C PRO A 105 1.00 17.44 6.06
N SER A 106 1.94 17.12 5.16
CA SER A 106 1.61 16.62 3.83
C SER A 106 0.81 15.31 3.90
N ARG A 107 -0.50 15.40 3.61
CA ARG A 107 -1.40 14.22 3.69
C ARG A 107 -1.07 13.17 2.64
N SER A 108 -0.66 13.59 1.45
CA SER A 108 -0.28 12.68 0.36
C SER A 108 0.99 11.89 0.74
N LEU A 109 1.98 12.54 1.32
CA LEU A 109 3.20 11.90 1.80
C LEU A 109 2.91 10.93 2.94
N VAL A 110 2.28 11.41 4.03
CA VAL A 110 2.03 10.62 5.23
C VAL A 110 1.18 9.39 4.92
N LYS A 111 0.08 9.54 4.17
CA LYS A 111 -0.74 8.38 3.75
C LYS A 111 0.00 7.49 2.76
N GLY A 112 0.74 8.09 1.83
CA GLY A 112 1.50 7.39 0.80
C GLY A 112 2.54 6.44 1.40
N LEU A 113 3.34 6.91 2.35
CA LEU A 113 4.39 6.13 3.02
C LEU A 113 3.83 4.86 3.68
N ALA A 114 2.74 5.03 4.44
CA ALA A 114 2.07 3.92 5.10
C ALA A 114 1.47 2.94 4.08
N ARG A 115 0.77 3.44 3.05
CA ARG A 115 0.15 2.58 2.03
C ARG A 115 1.18 1.82 1.19
N ALA A 116 2.28 2.47 0.82
CA ALA A 116 3.35 1.88 0.01
C ALA A 116 4.04 0.69 0.69
N THR A 117 4.00 0.61 2.03
CA THR A 117 4.69 -0.40 2.84
C THR A 117 3.73 -1.24 3.69
N ASN A 118 2.43 -1.19 3.40
CA ASN A 118 1.39 -1.87 4.19
C ASN A 118 1.41 -1.50 5.70
N GLY A 119 1.95 -0.34 6.05
CA GLY A 119 1.97 0.22 7.40
C GLY A 119 0.66 0.90 7.80
N ARG A 120 0.75 1.89 8.68
CA ARG A 120 -0.39 2.68 9.19
C ARG A 120 0.03 4.13 9.38
N PHE A 121 -0.88 5.05 9.14
CA PHE A 121 -0.62 6.48 9.33
C PHE A 121 -1.50 7.04 10.43
N VAL A 122 -1.04 8.11 11.06
CA VAL A 122 -1.82 8.92 12.00
C VAL A 122 -1.48 10.39 11.80
N PHE A 123 -2.48 11.26 11.93
CA PHE A 123 -2.28 12.70 12.00
C PHE A 123 -2.49 13.13 13.44
N ILE A 124 -1.51 13.83 14.01
CA ILE A 124 -1.54 14.30 15.39
C ILE A 124 -1.63 15.83 15.34
N PRO A 125 -2.80 16.41 15.64
CA PRO A 125 -2.94 17.85 15.73
C PRO A 125 -2.05 18.45 16.83
N PRO A 126 -1.75 19.76 16.75
CA PRO A 126 -1.06 20.46 17.82
C PRO A 126 -1.81 20.32 19.16
N ASN A 127 -1.09 20.40 20.27
CA ASN A 127 -1.65 20.32 21.63
C ASN A 127 -2.39 19.01 21.94
N THR A 128 -2.19 17.96 21.15
CA THR A 128 -2.73 16.62 21.40
C THR A 128 -1.66 15.74 22.04
N THR A 129 -2.05 14.83 22.92
CA THR A 129 -1.09 13.91 23.52
C THR A 129 -0.63 12.87 22.48
N VAL A 130 0.68 12.79 22.28
CA VAL A 130 1.31 11.93 21.25
C VAL A 130 1.35 10.46 21.69
N ASP A 131 1.31 10.23 22.99
CA ASP A 131 1.47 8.94 23.68
C ASP A 131 0.44 7.89 23.24
N VAL A 132 -0.85 8.24 23.19
CA VAL A 132 -1.92 7.32 22.79
C VAL A 132 -1.70 6.82 21.36
N HIS A 133 -1.42 7.75 20.43
CA HIS A 133 -1.20 7.43 19.03
C HIS A 133 0.08 6.61 18.81
N VAL A 134 1.16 6.92 19.53
CA VAL A 134 2.40 6.13 19.48
C VAL A 134 2.16 4.73 20.05
N GLY A 135 1.43 4.60 21.17
CA GLY A 135 1.11 3.31 21.78
C GLY A 135 0.30 2.40 20.85
N GLU A 136 -0.71 2.95 20.16
CA GLU A 136 -1.51 2.20 19.18
C GLU A 136 -0.68 1.69 17.99
N GLN A 137 0.16 2.56 17.44
CA GLN A 137 1.05 2.23 16.32
C GLN A 137 2.11 1.20 16.74
N LEU A 138 2.67 1.35 17.94
CA LEU A 138 3.65 0.41 18.50
C LEU A 138 3.02 -0.97 18.72
N ARG A 139 1.79 -1.03 19.26
CA ARG A 139 1.06 -2.30 19.41
C ARG A 139 0.89 -3.01 18.07
N LYS A 140 0.66 -2.26 16.99
CA LYS A 140 0.55 -2.80 15.62
C LYS A 140 1.90 -3.23 15.05
N ALA A 141 2.95 -2.46 15.25
CA ALA A 141 4.31 -2.77 14.81
C ALA A 141 4.89 -4.03 15.47
N LEU A 142 4.54 -4.27 16.74
CA LEU A 142 5.01 -5.42 17.52
C LEU A 142 4.18 -6.69 17.34
N GLN A 143 3.18 -6.69 16.45
CA GLN A 143 2.42 -7.90 16.13
C GLN A 143 3.34 -8.93 15.47
N GLN A 144 3.13 -10.20 15.81
CA GLN A 144 3.81 -11.31 15.13
C GLN A 144 3.48 -11.30 13.64
N CYS A 145 4.46 -11.65 12.81
CA CYS A 145 4.30 -11.76 11.37
C CYS A 145 5.04 -12.97 10.80
N ILE A 146 4.55 -13.44 9.66
CA ILE A 146 5.28 -14.34 8.77
C ILE A 146 5.88 -13.51 7.62
N THR A 147 7.17 -13.72 7.36
CA THR A 147 7.91 -13.11 6.26
C THR A 147 8.09 -14.11 5.12
N ASN A 148 8.59 -13.68 3.95
CA ASN A 148 8.87 -14.56 2.80
C ASN A 148 7.68 -15.43 2.36
N VAL A 149 6.49 -14.85 2.39
CA VAL A 149 5.27 -15.50 1.94
C VAL A 149 5.28 -15.62 0.42
N LYS A 150 4.91 -16.79 -0.10
CA LYS A 150 4.77 -17.06 -1.54
C LYS A 150 3.44 -17.74 -1.80
N VAL A 151 2.80 -17.41 -2.92
CA VAL A 151 1.60 -18.09 -3.41
C VAL A 151 1.97 -18.84 -4.68
N THR A 152 1.66 -20.14 -4.71
CA THR A 152 1.78 -20.99 -5.91
C THR A 152 0.39 -21.33 -6.41
N TRP A 153 0.13 -21.04 -7.68
CA TRP A 153 -1.14 -21.34 -8.34
C TRP A 153 -1.01 -22.65 -9.14
N ASN A 154 -1.67 -23.71 -8.69
CA ASN A 154 -1.69 -25.00 -9.35
C ASN A 154 -3.02 -25.17 -10.09
N LEU A 155 -3.19 -24.48 -11.22
CA LEU A 155 -4.47 -24.41 -11.95
C LEU A 155 -4.46 -25.16 -13.29
N GLY A 156 -3.39 -25.89 -13.61
CA GLY A 156 -3.24 -26.55 -14.92
C GLY A 156 -3.14 -25.60 -16.11
N THR A 157 -3.06 -24.28 -15.88
CA THR A 157 -2.85 -23.23 -16.89
C THR A 157 -1.51 -22.53 -16.66
N THR A 158 -0.91 -22.06 -17.74
CA THR A 158 0.32 -21.24 -17.72
C THR A 158 -0.03 -19.76 -17.92
N GLY A 159 0.84 -18.86 -17.47
CA GLY A 159 0.65 -17.41 -17.67
C GLY A 159 -0.27 -16.72 -16.67
N ILE A 160 -0.29 -17.17 -15.41
CA ILE A 160 -1.04 -16.50 -14.34
C ILE A 160 -0.26 -15.27 -13.87
N GLU A 161 -0.78 -14.08 -14.15
CA GLU A 161 -0.28 -12.82 -13.60
C GLU A 161 -0.80 -12.63 -12.17
N THR A 162 0.12 -12.42 -11.23
CA THR A 162 -0.22 -12.29 -9.81
C THR A 162 0.00 -10.87 -9.32
N ALA A 163 -0.97 -10.32 -8.59
CA ALA A 163 -0.83 -9.05 -7.88
C ALA A 163 -1.15 -9.20 -6.38
N PRO A 164 -0.27 -8.75 -5.47
CA PRO A 164 1.07 -8.21 -5.76
C PRO A 164 2.04 -9.33 -6.20
N THR A 165 3.01 -8.99 -7.05
CA THR A 165 4.05 -9.90 -7.54
C THR A 165 5.01 -10.29 -6.40
N GLN A 166 5.36 -9.33 -5.55
CA GLN A 166 6.08 -9.59 -4.29
C GLN A 166 5.13 -9.44 -3.11
N LEU A 167 4.95 -10.52 -2.34
CA LEU A 167 4.04 -10.52 -1.22
C LEU A 167 4.68 -9.84 0.01
N PRO A 168 3.96 -8.91 0.67
CA PRO A 168 4.42 -8.32 1.92
C PRO A 168 4.33 -9.32 3.08
N PRO A 169 5.04 -9.09 4.19
CA PRO A 169 4.86 -9.90 5.39
C PRO A 169 3.41 -9.84 5.90
N VAL A 170 2.92 -10.96 6.43
CA VAL A 170 1.53 -11.08 6.91
C VAL A 170 1.54 -11.06 8.42
N TYR A 171 0.85 -10.07 9.00
CA TYR A 171 0.80 -9.84 10.44
C TYR A 171 -0.43 -10.47 11.06
N ALA A 172 -0.34 -10.83 12.33
CA ALA A 172 -1.48 -11.30 13.10
C ALA A 172 -2.62 -10.28 13.04
N GLN A 173 -3.83 -10.76 12.73
CA GLN A 173 -5.06 -9.96 12.57
C GLN A 173 -5.13 -9.06 11.33
N ASP A 174 -4.11 -9.08 10.45
CA ASP A 174 -4.17 -8.44 9.14
C ASP A 174 -4.59 -9.46 8.06
N ARG A 175 -5.09 -8.96 6.92
CA ARG A 175 -5.51 -9.79 5.77
C ARG A 175 -4.61 -9.53 4.57
N LEU A 176 -4.11 -10.60 3.95
CA LEU A 176 -3.47 -10.56 2.63
C LEU A 176 -4.51 -10.89 1.55
N ILE A 177 -4.58 -10.05 0.51
CA ILE A 177 -5.39 -10.30 -0.68
C ILE A 177 -4.44 -10.45 -1.86
N VAL A 178 -4.57 -11.55 -2.59
CA VAL A 178 -3.76 -11.85 -3.77
C VAL A 178 -4.71 -12.14 -4.93
N TYR A 179 -4.45 -11.50 -6.05
CA TYR A 179 -5.20 -11.70 -7.29
C TYR A 179 -4.35 -12.50 -8.27
N GLY A 180 -4.96 -13.50 -8.91
CA GLY A 180 -4.40 -14.19 -10.06
C GLY A 180 -5.27 -13.91 -11.28
N LEU A 181 -4.68 -13.31 -12.33
CA LEU A 181 -5.34 -13.04 -13.60
C LEU A 181 -4.74 -13.97 -14.66
N PHE A 182 -5.59 -14.66 -15.40
CA PHE A 182 -5.22 -15.59 -16.46
C PHE A 182 -6.33 -15.63 -17.50
N ASP A 183 -6.00 -16.03 -18.73
CA ASP A 183 -7.00 -16.19 -19.78
C ASP A 183 -7.79 -17.49 -19.58
N ASN A 184 -9.11 -17.39 -19.72
CA ASN A 184 -10.02 -18.51 -19.58
C ASN A 184 -9.87 -19.46 -20.78
N GLN A 185 -8.94 -20.40 -20.69
CA GLN A 185 -8.88 -21.56 -21.57
C GLN A 185 -10.00 -22.52 -21.14
N SER A 186 -10.84 -22.96 -22.07
CA SER A 186 -12.14 -23.63 -21.85
C SER A 186 -12.13 -24.92 -21.00
N ASN A 187 -10.98 -25.36 -20.49
CA ASN A 187 -10.76 -26.57 -19.69
C ASN A 187 -10.14 -26.31 -18.29
N ALA A 188 -10.04 -25.05 -17.85
CA ALA A 188 -9.00 -24.60 -16.90
C ALA A 188 -9.14 -24.93 -15.40
N PHE A 189 -10.06 -25.80 -14.97
CA PHE A 189 -10.12 -26.20 -13.56
C PHE A 189 -10.53 -27.66 -13.41
N ASP A 190 -9.56 -28.51 -13.07
CA ASP A 190 -9.80 -29.89 -12.66
C ASP A 190 -10.03 -29.98 -11.14
N HIS A 191 -10.36 -31.17 -10.65
CA HIS A 191 -10.49 -31.46 -9.22
C HIS A 191 -9.15 -31.41 -8.45
N ASN A 192 -8.03 -31.21 -9.15
CA ASN A 192 -6.70 -31.07 -8.56
C ASN A 192 -6.25 -29.60 -8.45
N SER A 193 -7.07 -28.67 -8.95
CA SER A 193 -6.74 -27.26 -8.94
C SER A 193 -6.64 -26.75 -7.51
N SER A 194 -5.50 -26.13 -7.19
CA SER A 194 -5.21 -25.69 -5.83
C SER A 194 -4.37 -24.41 -5.78
N VAL A 195 -4.50 -23.71 -4.67
CA VAL A 195 -3.66 -22.55 -4.34
C VAL A 195 -2.87 -22.90 -3.09
N GLU A 196 -1.55 -22.82 -3.18
CA GLU A 196 -0.65 -23.17 -2.09
C GLU A 196 0.00 -21.90 -1.52
N LEU A 197 -0.08 -21.76 -0.20
CA LEU A 197 0.62 -20.72 0.55
C LEU A 197 1.90 -21.33 1.14
N LYS A 198 3.04 -20.79 0.75
CA LYS A 198 4.37 -21.17 1.24
C LYS A 198 4.96 -20.05 2.09
N VAL A 199 5.70 -20.44 3.12
CA VAL A 199 6.57 -19.56 3.89
C VAL A 199 7.98 -20.11 3.75
N ASP A 200 8.90 -19.29 3.23
CA ASP A 200 10.22 -19.72 2.81
C ASP A 200 10.18 -20.87 1.78
N GLN A 201 10.52 -22.09 2.21
CA GLN A 201 10.47 -23.33 1.42
C GLN A 201 9.42 -24.32 1.93
N GLN A 202 8.70 -23.98 2.98
CA GLN A 202 7.74 -24.88 3.62
C GLN A 202 6.31 -24.53 3.21
N GLN A 203 5.54 -25.55 2.85
CA GLN A 203 4.11 -25.45 2.63
C GLN A 203 3.40 -25.15 3.96
N LEU A 204 2.68 -24.03 4.03
CA LEU A 204 1.90 -23.64 5.20
C LEU A 204 0.45 -24.12 5.08
N SER A 205 -0.16 -23.92 3.91
CA SER A 205 -1.57 -24.29 3.67
C SER A 205 -1.85 -24.50 2.19
N VAL A 206 -2.82 -25.36 1.89
CA VAL A 206 -3.31 -25.62 0.54
C VAL A 206 -4.81 -25.44 0.52
N ALA A 207 -5.30 -24.54 -0.32
CA ALA A 207 -6.71 -24.38 -0.61
C ALA A 207 -7.04 -25.14 -1.91
N LYS A 208 -7.81 -26.23 -1.80
CA LYS A 208 -8.35 -26.94 -2.98
C LYS A 208 -9.55 -26.18 -3.56
N ILE A 209 -9.54 -25.98 -4.87
CA ILE A 209 -10.63 -25.31 -5.59
C ILE A 209 -11.65 -26.39 -5.99
N ASN A 210 -12.51 -26.75 -5.04
CA ASN A 210 -13.49 -27.83 -5.27
C ASN A 210 -14.70 -27.36 -6.10
N ARG A 211 -15.03 -26.06 -6.04
CA ARG A 211 -16.11 -25.41 -6.81
C ARG A 211 -15.75 -23.94 -6.99
N ILE A 212 -15.86 -23.43 -8.22
CA ILE A 212 -15.87 -21.99 -8.46
C ILE A 212 -17.31 -21.54 -8.20
N PRO A 213 -17.60 -20.73 -7.16
CA PRO A 213 -18.92 -20.16 -7.01
C PRO A 213 -19.25 -19.35 -8.26
N SER A 214 -20.52 -19.38 -8.67
CA SER A 214 -21.08 -18.68 -9.85
C SER A 214 -20.31 -17.40 -10.15
N ILE A 215 -19.73 -17.34 -11.36
CA ILE A 215 -19.02 -16.20 -11.91
C ILE A 215 -19.81 -14.94 -11.53
N SER A 216 -19.18 -13.98 -10.86
CA SER A 216 -19.75 -12.64 -10.69
C SER A 216 -20.12 -12.16 -12.09
N GLU A 217 -21.41 -12.13 -12.42
CA GLU A 217 -21.90 -11.77 -13.76
C GLU A 217 -21.37 -10.39 -14.17
N ASP A 218 -21.14 -9.52 -13.18
CA ASP A 218 -20.66 -8.15 -13.37
C ASP A 218 -19.15 -8.02 -13.67
N GLY A 219 -18.36 -9.10 -13.52
CA GLY A 219 -16.90 -9.08 -13.75
C GLY A 219 -16.10 -8.25 -12.73
N MET A 220 -16.68 -7.94 -11.57
CA MET A 220 -16.07 -7.04 -10.57
C MET A 220 -14.71 -7.53 -10.06
N ILE A 221 -14.57 -8.83 -9.79
CA ILE A 221 -13.32 -9.42 -9.29
C ILE A 221 -12.21 -9.29 -10.33
N ALA A 222 -12.53 -9.52 -11.60
CA ALA A 222 -11.58 -9.33 -12.69
C ALA A 222 -11.14 -7.86 -12.79
N ARG A 223 -12.04 -6.90 -12.54
CA ARG A 223 -11.66 -5.48 -12.49
C ARG A 223 -10.75 -5.15 -11.31
N LEU A 224 -10.99 -5.73 -10.13
CA LEU A 224 -10.11 -5.54 -8.98
C LEU A 224 -8.72 -6.12 -9.24
N ALA A 225 -8.64 -7.31 -9.82
CA ALA A 225 -7.38 -7.94 -10.22
C ALA A 225 -6.62 -7.09 -11.24
N ALA A 226 -7.30 -6.64 -12.30
CA ALA A 226 -6.70 -5.78 -13.33
C ALA A 226 -6.27 -4.42 -12.75
N LYS A 227 -7.05 -3.82 -11.86
CA LYS A 227 -6.66 -2.58 -11.16
C LYS A 227 -5.39 -2.79 -10.32
N ALA A 228 -5.31 -3.90 -9.58
CA ALA A 228 -4.14 -4.22 -8.77
C ALA A 228 -2.88 -4.39 -9.64
N LEU A 229 -3.00 -5.10 -10.77
CA LEU A 229 -1.91 -5.26 -11.74
C LEU A 229 -1.50 -3.93 -12.39
N ILE A 230 -2.47 -3.10 -12.80
CA ILE A 230 -2.18 -1.77 -13.36
C ILE A 230 -1.42 -0.91 -12.36
N LEU A 231 -1.82 -0.91 -11.08
CA LEU A 231 -1.11 -0.17 -10.04
C LEU A 231 0.32 -0.70 -9.84
N GLU A 232 0.51 -2.01 -9.87
CA GLU A 232 1.84 -2.60 -9.77
C GLU A 232 2.72 -2.23 -10.98
N LEU A 233 2.22 -2.33 -12.20
CA LEU A 233 2.94 -1.96 -13.43
C LEU A 233 3.29 -0.46 -13.48
N GLN A 234 2.44 0.42 -12.93
CA GLN A 234 2.75 1.86 -12.83
C GLN A 234 3.92 2.17 -11.91
N HIS A 235 4.16 1.29 -10.92
CA HIS A 235 5.19 1.45 -9.90
C HIS A 235 6.34 0.43 -10.04
N ALA A 236 6.23 -0.51 -10.98
CA ALA A 236 7.25 -1.49 -11.30
C ALA A 236 8.47 -0.74 -11.81
N LYS A 237 9.53 -0.71 -10.98
CA LYS A 237 10.86 -0.19 -11.32
C LYS A 237 10.84 1.14 -12.08
N ARG A 238 10.38 2.22 -11.42
CA ARG A 238 10.95 3.57 -11.65
C ARG A 238 12.41 3.62 -11.14
N LYS A 239 13.27 2.71 -11.61
CA LYS A 239 14.68 2.63 -11.20
C LYS A 239 15.56 3.66 -11.91
N THR A 240 14.98 4.53 -12.75
CA THR A 240 15.76 5.56 -13.44
C THR A 240 14.87 6.72 -13.90
N ILE A 241 15.31 7.91 -13.48
CA ILE A 241 15.03 9.26 -13.98
C ILE A 241 13.83 9.95 -13.33
N GLY A 242 14.16 10.74 -12.30
CA GLY A 242 13.27 11.74 -11.72
C GLY A 242 12.99 12.91 -12.68
N SER A 243 11.86 13.55 -12.41
CA SER A 243 11.31 14.75 -13.05
C SER A 243 10.93 14.67 -14.53
N GLN A 244 9.82 15.34 -14.85
CA GLN A 244 9.29 15.55 -16.21
C GLN A 244 10.20 16.40 -17.12
N GLN A 245 11.41 16.77 -16.68
CA GLN A 245 12.36 17.58 -17.46
C GLN A 245 13.17 16.78 -18.49
N SER A 246 13.12 15.45 -18.45
CA SER A 246 13.88 14.59 -19.37
C SER A 246 13.32 14.51 -20.80
N ARG A 247 12.23 15.23 -21.12
CA ARG A 247 11.77 15.37 -22.52
C ARG A 247 12.78 16.11 -23.41
N PHE A 248 13.82 16.73 -22.83
CA PHE A 248 14.80 17.54 -23.56
C PHE A 248 16.25 17.01 -23.54
N GLN A 249 16.55 15.93 -22.80
CA GLN A 249 17.93 15.44 -22.62
C GLN A 249 18.16 14.05 -23.26
N THR A 250 17.59 13.80 -24.43
CA THR A 250 17.67 12.48 -25.13
C THR A 250 18.77 12.43 -26.19
N LEU A 251 19.95 13.03 -25.94
CA LEU A 251 21.06 13.04 -26.92
C LEU A 251 22.45 12.82 -26.31
N VAL A 252 22.59 11.97 -25.29
CA VAL A 252 23.94 11.51 -24.89
C VAL A 252 23.94 9.99 -24.73
N ASP A 253 24.72 9.35 -25.59
CA ASP A 253 24.79 7.92 -25.87
C ASP A 253 25.24 7.07 -24.67
N GLU A 254 24.37 6.18 -24.20
CA GLU A 254 24.72 5.06 -23.31
C GLU A 254 23.94 3.81 -23.75
N PRO A 255 24.60 2.64 -23.95
CA PRO A 255 24.00 1.45 -24.57
C PRO A 255 22.91 0.75 -23.73
N ASN A 256 22.72 1.15 -22.47
CA ASN A 256 21.67 0.60 -21.58
C ASN A 256 20.28 1.24 -21.76
N ASN A 257 20.17 2.31 -22.56
CA ASN A 257 18.90 3.04 -22.69
C ASN A 257 17.86 2.33 -23.56
N ALA A 258 18.27 1.60 -24.61
CA ALA A 258 17.34 0.90 -25.50
C ALA A 258 16.50 -0.14 -24.75
N THR A 259 17.14 -0.98 -23.93
CA THR A 259 16.47 -2.03 -23.14
C THR A 259 15.49 -1.45 -22.10
N ILE A 260 15.82 -0.31 -21.49
CA ILE A 260 14.94 0.36 -20.51
C ILE A 260 13.72 0.96 -21.20
N LEU A 261 13.91 1.58 -22.37
CA LEU A 261 12.82 2.14 -23.17
C LEU A 261 11.85 1.04 -23.62
N ASP A 262 12.38 -0.11 -24.05
CA ASP A 262 11.59 -1.26 -24.48
C ASP A 262 10.74 -1.84 -23.33
N VAL A 263 11.30 -1.95 -22.13
CA VAL A 263 10.55 -2.40 -20.93
C VAL A 263 9.42 -1.43 -20.60
N LYS A 264 9.69 -0.12 -20.58
CA LYS A 264 8.67 0.90 -20.29
C LYS A 264 7.55 0.90 -21.33
N GLU A 265 7.88 0.75 -22.60
CA GLU A 265 6.87 0.64 -23.67
C GLU A 265 6.05 -0.64 -23.54
N ASN A 266 6.64 -1.76 -23.14
CA ASN A 266 5.91 -3.01 -22.89
C ASN A 266 4.97 -2.91 -21.68
N GLU A 267 5.40 -2.31 -20.57
CA GLU A 267 4.55 -2.07 -19.39
C GLU A 267 3.38 -1.14 -19.73
N LYS A 268 3.65 -0.06 -20.46
CA LYS A 268 2.62 0.88 -20.95
C LYS A 268 1.61 0.18 -21.84
N LYS A 269 2.05 -0.64 -22.80
CA LYS A 269 1.16 -1.45 -23.65
C LYS A 269 0.30 -2.38 -22.80
N ARG A 270 0.87 -3.05 -21.81
CA ARG A 270 0.13 -3.95 -20.90
C ARG A 270 -0.91 -3.19 -20.07
N ILE A 271 -0.57 -2.01 -19.54
CA ILE A 271 -1.52 -1.14 -18.82
C ILE A 271 -2.70 -0.77 -19.71
N ILE A 272 -2.45 -0.35 -20.95
CA ILE A 272 -3.50 0.01 -21.91
C ILE A 272 -4.38 -1.20 -22.20
N GLU A 273 -3.78 -2.37 -22.44
CA GLU A 273 -4.52 -3.61 -22.71
C GLU A 273 -5.44 -3.99 -21.55
N LEU A 274 -4.92 -4.04 -20.31
CA LEU A 274 -5.71 -4.34 -19.11
C LEU A 274 -6.82 -3.32 -18.89
N SER A 275 -6.50 -2.03 -19.10
CA SER A 275 -7.45 -0.93 -18.96
C SER A 275 -8.61 -1.05 -19.94
N LEU A 276 -8.34 -1.33 -21.21
CA LEU A 276 -9.35 -1.50 -22.25
C LEU A 276 -10.16 -2.78 -22.05
N LYS A 277 -9.50 -3.91 -21.79
CA LYS A 277 -10.13 -5.23 -21.57
C LYS A 277 -11.11 -5.21 -20.39
N HIS A 278 -10.73 -4.55 -19.29
CA HIS A 278 -11.53 -4.53 -18.06
C HIS A 278 -12.33 -3.24 -17.84
N LYS A 279 -12.24 -2.26 -18.76
CA LYS A 279 -12.92 -0.95 -18.70
C LYS A 279 -12.58 -0.18 -17.42
N ILE A 280 -11.29 -0.06 -17.12
CA ILE A 280 -10.77 0.63 -15.93
C ILE A 280 -9.95 1.83 -16.37
N LEU A 281 -10.13 2.99 -15.75
CA LEU A 281 -9.30 4.16 -16.04
C LEU A 281 -7.83 3.90 -15.66
N SER A 282 -6.92 4.30 -16.55
CA SER A 282 -5.47 4.28 -16.29
C SER A 282 -4.85 5.63 -16.69
N PRO A 283 -3.60 5.92 -16.31
CA PRO A 283 -2.87 7.11 -16.76
C PRO A 283 -2.69 7.20 -18.29
N HIS A 284 -2.96 6.12 -19.03
CA HIS A 284 -2.79 6.04 -20.48
C HIS A 284 -4.12 5.89 -21.24
N THR A 285 -5.25 5.93 -20.54
CA THR A 285 -6.58 5.77 -21.14
C THR A 285 -7.55 6.81 -20.58
N ALA A 286 -8.59 7.12 -21.34
CA ALA A 286 -9.61 8.10 -20.95
C ALA A 286 -11.00 7.59 -21.32
N PHE A 287 -12.01 8.01 -20.54
CA PHE A 287 -13.41 7.84 -20.91
C PHE A 287 -13.88 9.08 -21.67
N ILE A 288 -14.38 8.88 -22.89
CA ILE A 288 -14.87 9.95 -23.75
C ILE A 288 -16.38 9.76 -23.93
N GLY A 289 -17.17 10.72 -23.47
CA GLY A 289 -18.60 10.78 -23.75
C GLY A 289 -18.83 11.45 -25.11
N ILE A 290 -19.44 10.74 -26.05
CA ILE A 290 -19.77 11.27 -27.38
C ILE A 290 -21.28 11.55 -27.43
N GLU A 291 -21.65 12.82 -27.50
CA GLU A 291 -23.03 13.26 -27.73
C GLU A 291 -23.27 13.37 -29.24
N LYS A 292 -24.19 12.56 -29.79
CA LYS A 292 -24.62 12.70 -31.19
C LYS A 292 -25.77 13.69 -31.25
N ARG A 293 -25.56 14.84 -31.91
CA ARG A 293 -26.62 15.82 -32.20
C ARG A 293 -27.09 15.66 -33.64
N THR A 294 -28.40 15.58 -33.85
CA THR A 294 -29.00 15.51 -35.20
C THR A 294 -29.02 16.88 -35.89
N ASP A 295 -29.04 17.97 -35.11
CA ASP A 295 -29.29 19.34 -35.61
C ASP A 295 -28.15 20.34 -35.28
N GLY A 296 -26.93 19.84 -35.07
CA GLY A 296 -25.82 20.65 -34.57
C GLY A 296 -24.99 21.32 -35.66
N TYR A 297 -25.04 22.65 -35.75
CA TYR A 297 -23.94 23.43 -36.33
C TYR A 297 -22.66 23.09 -35.55
N ASN A 298 -21.55 22.89 -36.27
CA ASN A 298 -20.25 22.55 -35.70
C ASN A 298 -19.71 23.75 -34.91
N THR A 299 -20.14 23.91 -33.66
CA THR A 299 -19.61 24.96 -32.77
C THR A 299 -18.21 24.60 -32.31
N ASP A 300 -17.37 25.61 -32.05
CA ASP A 300 -16.00 25.43 -31.57
C ASP A 300 -15.92 24.51 -30.35
N MET A 301 -14.90 23.65 -30.32
CA MET A 301 -14.62 22.79 -29.18
C MET A 301 -14.33 23.65 -27.93
N VAL A 302 -15.14 23.49 -26.88
CA VAL A 302 -14.93 24.17 -25.60
C VAL A 302 -14.35 23.19 -24.58
N LEU A 303 -13.14 23.47 -24.10
CA LEU A 303 -12.58 22.78 -22.96
C LEU A 303 -13.37 23.15 -21.71
N ARG A 304 -13.96 22.16 -21.04
CA ARG A 304 -14.60 22.33 -19.74
C ARG A 304 -13.93 21.38 -18.75
N GLU A 305 -13.28 21.95 -17.75
CA GLU A 305 -12.80 21.18 -16.62
C GLU A 305 -13.99 20.74 -15.79
N VAL A 306 -14.29 19.44 -15.82
CA VAL A 306 -15.29 18.85 -14.92
C VAL A 306 -14.56 18.52 -13.62
N PRO A 307 -14.91 19.16 -12.49
CA PRO A 307 -14.31 18.82 -11.21
C PRO A 307 -14.67 17.38 -10.87
N ILE A 308 -13.68 16.49 -10.96
CA ILE A 308 -13.83 15.10 -10.55
C ILE A 308 -13.84 15.11 -9.02
N GLN A 309 -15.00 14.87 -8.41
CA GLN A 309 -15.03 14.48 -7.00
C GLN A 309 -14.28 13.17 -6.89
N ILE A 310 -13.04 13.22 -6.41
CA ILE A 310 -12.32 12.03 -5.97
C ILE A 310 -13.17 11.45 -4.84
N SER A 311 -13.76 10.27 -5.07
CA SER A 311 -14.61 9.62 -4.09
C SER A 311 -13.91 9.51 -2.74
N ALA A 312 -14.66 9.72 -1.66
CA ALA A 312 -14.20 9.47 -0.29
C ALA A 312 -13.82 7.99 -0.04
N ASP A 313 -14.06 7.10 -1.01
CA ASP A 313 -13.77 5.65 -1.01
C ASP A 313 -12.27 5.28 -0.95
N ASP A 314 -11.38 6.25 -0.79
CA ASP A 314 -10.03 6.00 -0.29
C ASP A 314 -10.02 5.66 1.23
N GLN A 315 -11.19 5.69 1.86
CA GLN A 315 -11.49 5.04 3.14
C GLN A 315 -12.04 3.63 2.89
N ILE A 316 -11.59 2.67 3.71
CA ILE A 316 -12.11 1.30 3.92
C ILE A 316 -11.30 0.17 3.26
N LEU A 317 -10.29 -0.29 4.02
CA LEU A 317 -10.10 -1.72 4.33
C LEU A 317 -9.76 -1.94 5.83
N THR A 318 -10.19 -1.03 6.71
CA THR A 318 -10.05 -1.20 8.17
C THR A 318 -11.43 -1.15 8.81
N SER A 319 -12.11 -2.30 8.88
CA SER A 319 -13.20 -2.47 9.83
C SER A 319 -12.61 -2.83 11.19
N SER A 320 -12.69 -1.92 12.16
CA SER A 320 -12.69 -2.25 13.59
C SER A 320 -13.89 -1.55 14.23
N PRO A 321 -14.60 -2.22 15.15
CA PRO A 321 -15.86 -1.70 15.68
C PRO A 321 -15.58 -0.58 16.69
N GLN A 322 -15.99 0.65 16.38
CA GLN A 322 -16.07 1.72 17.38
C GLN A 322 -17.47 1.73 18.00
N MET A 323 -17.51 1.62 19.34
CA MET A 323 -18.70 1.94 20.13
C MET A 323 -19.11 3.39 19.88
N ARG A 324 -20.38 3.61 19.56
CA ARG A 324 -20.98 4.95 19.49
C ARG A 324 -21.41 5.40 20.88
N ILE A 325 -20.86 6.51 21.36
CA ILE A 325 -21.48 7.33 22.40
C ILE A 325 -22.18 8.48 21.67
N ASN A 326 -23.51 8.52 21.77
CA ASN A 326 -24.33 9.59 21.21
C ASN A 326 -24.15 10.88 22.02
N THR A 327 -23.78 11.97 21.38
CA THR A 327 -24.16 13.31 21.81
C THR A 327 -24.72 14.08 20.62
N ALA A 328 -26.00 14.42 20.71
CA ALA A 328 -26.72 15.19 19.72
C ALA A 328 -26.27 16.66 19.79
N ARG A 329 -25.95 17.26 18.65
CA ARG A 329 -26.04 18.71 18.46
C ARG A 329 -26.79 19.02 17.18
N TYR A 330 -27.93 19.66 17.40
CA TYR A 330 -28.76 20.36 16.42
C TYR A 330 -27.95 21.43 15.69
N PHE A 331 -28.07 21.48 14.37
CA PHE A 331 -28.00 22.74 13.61
C PHE A 331 -29.03 22.69 12.46
N PRO A 332 -29.71 23.82 12.16
CA PRO A 332 -30.93 23.84 11.39
C PRO A 332 -30.69 23.90 9.87
N SER A 333 -31.75 23.45 9.19
CA SER A 333 -32.01 23.36 7.75
C SER A 333 -31.89 24.67 6.96
N SER A 334 -31.31 24.59 5.77
CA SER A 334 -31.80 25.34 4.61
C SER A 334 -31.69 24.53 3.31
N ASN A 335 -32.87 24.30 2.75
CA ASN A 335 -33.30 23.79 1.44
C ASN A 335 -32.26 23.66 0.31
N ILE A 336 -32.02 22.42 -0.14
CA ILE A 336 -31.92 22.08 -1.57
C ILE A 336 -32.64 20.73 -1.80
N SER A 337 -33.57 20.77 -2.75
CA SER A 337 -34.57 19.76 -3.09
C SER A 337 -33.94 18.48 -3.68
N TYR A 338 -34.28 17.32 -3.11
CA TYR A 338 -34.08 16.01 -3.73
C TYR A 338 -35.37 15.60 -4.45
N THR A 339 -35.35 15.49 -5.78
CA THR A 339 -36.34 14.68 -6.52
C THR A 339 -35.83 13.25 -6.58
N ARG A 340 -36.37 12.43 -5.68
CA ARG A 340 -36.25 10.98 -5.63
C ARG A 340 -37.45 10.41 -6.38
N SER A 341 -37.24 9.89 -7.58
CA SER A 341 -38.24 9.04 -8.24
C SER A 341 -37.98 7.61 -7.77
N ILE A 342 -38.74 7.20 -6.76
CA ILE A 342 -38.87 5.80 -6.36
C ILE A 342 -39.98 5.23 -7.24
N ASP A 343 -39.65 4.28 -8.10
CA ASP A 343 -40.66 3.41 -8.70
C ASP A 343 -40.60 2.06 -7.97
N VAL A 344 -41.68 1.77 -7.24
CA VAL A 344 -41.87 0.56 -6.43
C VAL A 344 -42.46 -0.51 -7.34
N GLY A 345 -41.60 -1.34 -7.92
CA GLY A 345 -41.99 -2.59 -8.58
C GLY A 345 -41.78 -3.79 -7.67
N TYR A 346 -42.80 -4.14 -6.88
CA TYR A 346 -42.86 -5.39 -6.11
C TYR A 346 -43.04 -6.57 -7.08
N ARG A 347 -42.01 -7.40 -7.28
CA ARG A 347 -42.17 -8.80 -7.70
C ARG A 347 -41.14 -9.67 -6.99
N GLY A 348 -41.66 -10.60 -6.20
CA GLY A 348 -40.87 -11.52 -5.39
C GLY A 348 -40.00 -12.45 -6.23
N GLY A 349 -38.81 -12.72 -5.71
CA GLY A 349 -37.90 -13.73 -6.22
C GLY A 349 -36.83 -13.98 -5.17
N ARG A 350 -36.83 -15.20 -4.62
CA ARG A 350 -35.81 -15.67 -3.67
C ARG A 350 -34.43 -15.60 -4.36
N GLY A 351 -33.45 -15.02 -3.68
CA GLY A 351 -32.06 -15.01 -4.15
C GLY A 351 -31.13 -14.70 -2.99
N GLY A 352 -30.80 -15.73 -2.21
CA GLY A 352 -29.83 -15.63 -1.13
C GLY A 352 -28.47 -15.25 -1.67
N SER A 353 -27.93 -14.12 -1.21
CA SER A 353 -26.55 -13.75 -1.48
C SER A 353 -25.65 -14.46 -0.47
N PHE A 354 -24.98 -15.52 -0.92
CA PHE A 354 -24.00 -16.23 -0.10
C PHE A 354 -22.61 -15.69 -0.42
N ILE A 355 -22.10 -14.84 0.49
CA ILE A 355 -20.66 -14.62 0.60
C ILE A 355 -20.08 -15.94 1.15
N CYS A 356 -19.14 -16.55 0.42
CA CYS A 356 -18.35 -17.66 0.97
C CYS A 356 -17.38 -17.10 2.02
N ASN A 357 -17.90 -16.73 3.18
CA ASN A 357 -17.12 -16.62 4.40
C ASN A 357 -16.99 -18.04 4.96
N ARG A 358 -16.14 -18.86 4.34
CA ARG A 358 -15.56 -19.96 5.10
C ARG A 358 -14.59 -19.33 6.08
N LYS A 359 -15.03 -19.21 7.34
CA LYS A 359 -14.08 -19.23 8.46
C LYS A 359 -13.15 -20.43 8.22
N MET A 360 -11.85 -20.18 8.07
CA MET A 360 -10.83 -21.21 8.25
C MET A 360 -10.89 -21.66 9.71
N ASN A 361 -11.87 -22.50 10.05
CA ASN A 361 -11.99 -23.10 11.38
C ASN A 361 -11.49 -24.55 11.42
N ASP A 362 -10.96 -25.09 10.33
CA ASP A 362 -10.36 -26.43 10.28
C ASP A 362 -8.85 -26.32 10.00
N LEU A 363 -8.11 -25.80 10.97
CA LEU A 363 -6.65 -26.00 11.09
C LEU A 363 -6.42 -27.14 12.10
N SER A 364 -6.71 -28.38 11.70
CA SER A 364 -6.41 -29.59 12.48
C SER A 364 -5.28 -30.44 11.89
N SER A 365 -4.36 -29.83 11.13
CA SER A 365 -3.11 -30.46 10.75
C SER A 365 -1.92 -29.63 11.27
N SER A 366 -1.31 -30.15 12.34
CA SER A 366 -0.11 -29.71 13.08
C SER A 366 -0.12 -28.31 13.76
N PRO A 367 -0.79 -28.16 14.93
CA PRO A 367 -0.69 -26.97 15.78
C PRO A 367 0.75 -26.59 16.16
N LEU A 368 1.66 -27.57 16.17
CA LEU A 368 3.07 -27.39 16.50
C LEU A 368 3.84 -26.63 15.41
N GLY A 369 3.49 -26.77 14.13
CA GLY A 369 4.21 -26.13 13.02
C GLY A 369 3.94 -24.62 12.93
N LEU A 370 2.67 -24.22 13.01
CA LEU A 370 2.29 -22.80 13.02
C LEU A 370 2.72 -22.08 14.30
N SER A 371 2.61 -22.73 15.46
CA SER A 371 3.08 -22.17 16.74
C SER A 371 4.60 -21.98 16.77
N PHE A 372 5.36 -22.90 16.15
CA PHE A 372 6.80 -22.78 16.01
C PHE A 372 7.20 -21.67 15.03
N MET A 373 6.48 -21.52 13.92
CA MET A 373 6.71 -20.42 12.95
C MET A 373 6.29 -19.04 13.47
N MET A 374 5.30 -18.98 14.38
CA MET A 374 4.80 -17.75 15.00
C MET A 374 5.49 -17.38 16.32
N GLN A 375 6.53 -18.11 16.76
CA GLN A 375 7.42 -17.59 17.80
C GLN A 375 7.87 -16.18 17.40
N GLN A 376 7.79 -15.21 18.33
CA GLN A 376 8.02 -13.79 18.04
C GLN A 376 9.29 -13.61 17.21
N GLN A 377 9.12 -13.39 15.90
CA GLN A 377 10.26 -13.16 15.03
C GLN A 377 10.94 -11.86 15.50
N PRO A 378 12.26 -11.87 15.67
CA PRO A 378 12.97 -10.72 16.21
C PRO A 378 12.79 -9.50 15.30
N GLN A 379 12.21 -8.43 15.81
CA GLN A 379 11.93 -7.20 15.04
C GLN A 379 13.14 -6.27 15.03
N GLN A 380 13.31 -5.54 13.91
CA GLN A 380 14.22 -4.39 13.84
C GLN A 380 13.38 -3.11 13.82
N MET A 381 13.67 -2.17 14.72
CA MET A 381 13.00 -0.88 14.77
C MET A 381 13.90 0.22 14.21
N SER A 382 13.33 1.16 13.48
CA SER A 382 14.01 2.38 13.08
C SER A 382 13.07 3.55 13.33
N VAL A 383 13.53 4.57 14.02
CA VAL A 383 12.72 5.76 14.28
C VAL A 383 13.33 6.92 13.49
N MET A 384 12.55 7.51 12.60
CA MET A 384 12.94 8.63 11.76
C MET A 384 12.25 9.91 12.25
N PHE A 385 13.06 10.91 12.61
CA PHE A 385 12.57 12.22 13.03
C PHE A 385 13.01 13.30 12.05
N GLN A 386 12.05 14.01 11.49
CA GLN A 386 12.35 15.26 10.81
C GLN A 386 12.89 16.29 11.82
N GLN A 387 13.89 17.06 11.42
CA GLN A 387 14.48 18.15 12.18
C GLN A 387 14.27 19.44 11.41
N SER A 388 13.04 19.96 11.44
CA SER A 388 12.74 21.24 10.81
C SER A 388 12.74 22.37 11.83
N PRO A 389 13.37 23.52 11.53
CA PRO A 389 13.32 24.68 12.41
C PRO A 389 11.85 24.98 12.70
N ALA A 390 11.52 25.21 13.98
CA ALA A 390 10.16 25.53 14.37
C ALA A 390 9.65 26.70 13.51
N GLY A 391 8.62 26.43 12.70
CA GLY A 391 7.81 27.51 12.15
C GLY A 391 7.11 28.18 13.34
N GLU A 392 7.33 29.49 13.47
CA GLU A 392 6.59 30.36 14.40
C GLU A 392 5.07 30.23 14.23
#